data_AF-A0A376AEQ6-F1
#
_entry.id   AF-A0A376AEQ6-F1
#
_cell.length_a   1.000
_cell.length_b   1.000
_cell.length_c   1.000
_cell.angle_alpha   90.00
_cell.angle_beta   90.00
_cell.angle_gamma   90.00
#
_symmetry.space_group_name_H-M   'P 1'
#
loop_
_entity.id
_entity.type
_entity.pdbx_description
1 polymer ?
#
loop_
_entity_poly.entity_id
_entity_poly.type
_entity_poly.pdbx_seq_one_letter_code
_entity_poly.pdbx_strand_id
1 'polypeptide(L)'
;MLTAALLAAPTLAFAQAPGLEETCSLVARNFEMATAVKVGVVQSFPELTPPGVRLTYSTELDAEPASITDTIECQFEKATAPFKLVKFCLNGTCYAADEKNPERRRRFEEAQSLLSRSN
;
A
#
# COMPACT_ATOMS: atom_id res chain seq x y z
N MET A 1 29.68 -7.85 39.96
CA MET A 1 29.38 -7.01 38.78
C MET A 1 28.55 -7.87 37.83
N LEU A 2 27.23 -7.66 37.76
CA LEU A 2 26.36 -8.37 36.80
C LEU A 2 26.13 -7.45 35.60
N THR A 3 26.67 -7.84 34.46
CA THR A 3 26.47 -7.18 33.17
C THR A 3 25.07 -7.52 32.66
N ALA A 4 24.16 -6.55 32.67
CA ALA A 4 22.84 -6.69 32.05
C ALA A 4 22.98 -6.53 30.53
N ALA A 5 22.88 -7.63 29.79
CA ALA A 5 22.78 -7.61 28.35
C ALA A 5 21.39 -7.11 27.93
N LEU A 6 21.32 -5.91 27.34
CA LEU A 6 20.11 -5.44 26.66
C LEU A 6 19.89 -6.28 25.39
N LEU A 7 18.96 -7.22 25.45
CA LEU A 7 18.40 -7.86 24.28
C LEU A 7 17.48 -6.85 23.59
N ALA A 8 17.98 -6.14 22.59
CA ALA A 8 17.14 -5.40 21.66
C ALA A 8 16.40 -6.42 20.79
N ALA A 9 15.14 -6.72 21.14
CA ALA A 9 14.26 -7.45 20.24
C ALA A 9 14.06 -6.63 18.97
N PRO A 10 14.15 -7.22 17.76
CA PRO A 10 13.84 -6.51 16.53
C PRO A 10 12.35 -6.15 16.57
N THR A 11 12.06 -4.86 16.75
CA THR A 11 10.71 -4.33 16.56
C THR A 11 10.44 -4.42 15.06
N LEU A 12 9.68 -5.43 14.65
CA LEU A 12 8.94 -5.36 13.39
C LEU A 12 8.14 -4.05 13.47
N ALA A 13 8.48 -3.06 12.64
CA ALA A 13 7.74 -1.82 12.54
C ALA A 13 6.36 -2.16 11.95
N PHE A 14 5.44 -2.56 12.81
CA PHE A 14 4.06 -2.86 12.47
C PHE A 14 3.37 -1.56 12.02
N ALA A 15 2.78 -1.59 10.82
CA ALA A 15 1.59 -0.84 10.41
C ALA A 15 1.11 0.24 11.42
N GLN A 16 1.56 1.49 11.23
CA GLN A 16 1.29 2.62 12.11
C GLN A 16 0.33 3.64 11.49
N ALA A 17 -0.18 3.39 10.28
CA ALA A 17 -0.95 4.36 9.53
C ALA A 17 -2.19 3.73 8.88
N PRO A 18 -3.20 3.35 9.69
CA PRO A 18 -4.34 2.54 9.25
C PRO A 18 -5.08 3.15 8.05
N GLY A 19 -5.22 4.48 8.01
CA GLY A 19 -5.87 5.15 6.89
C GLY A 19 -5.07 5.08 5.57
N LEU A 20 -3.73 5.15 5.62
CA LEU A 20 -2.88 4.97 4.43
C LEU A 20 -2.94 3.52 3.95
N GLU A 21 -2.93 2.58 4.89
CA GLU A 21 -2.94 1.14 4.64
C GLU A 21 -4.26 0.69 4.00
N GLU A 22 -5.39 1.09 4.57
CA GLU A 22 -6.72 0.84 4.02
C GLU A 22 -6.86 1.45 2.63
N THR A 23 -6.41 2.70 2.45
CA THR A 23 -6.46 3.36 1.14
C THR A 23 -5.59 2.61 0.12
N CYS A 24 -4.42 2.11 0.49
CA CYS A 24 -3.58 1.34 -0.42
C CYS A 24 -4.19 -0.02 -0.79
N SER A 25 -4.79 -0.71 0.19
CA SER A 25 -5.55 -1.94 -0.05
C SER A 25 -6.73 -1.71 -1.01
N LEU A 26 -7.42 -0.57 -0.87
CA LEU A 26 -8.48 -0.15 -1.77
C LEU A 26 -7.98 0.07 -3.20
N VAL A 27 -6.77 0.63 -3.38
CA VAL A 27 -6.15 0.77 -4.71
C VAL A 27 -5.92 -0.61 -5.33
N ALA A 28 -5.35 -1.57 -4.59
CA ALA A 28 -5.16 -2.94 -5.08
C ALA A 28 -6.48 -3.58 -5.49
N ARG A 29 -7.49 -3.53 -4.62
CA ARG A 29 -8.83 -4.06 -4.88
C ARG A 29 -9.42 -3.50 -6.18
N ASN A 30 -9.36 -2.18 -6.35
CA ASN A 30 -9.91 -1.50 -7.51
C ASN A 30 -9.15 -1.85 -8.79
N PHE A 31 -7.82 -1.94 -8.71
CA PHE A 31 -6.98 -2.25 -9.86
C PHE A 31 -7.19 -3.69 -10.34
N GLU A 32 -7.27 -4.65 -9.42
CA GLU A 32 -7.58 -6.05 -9.69
C GLU A 32 -9.04 -6.28 -10.09
N MET A 33 -9.88 -5.24 -10.03
CA MET A 33 -11.33 -5.33 -10.26
C MET A 33 -11.99 -6.39 -9.36
N ALA A 34 -11.48 -6.55 -8.15
CA ALA A 34 -11.95 -7.55 -7.19
C ALA A 34 -12.96 -6.95 -6.21
N THR A 35 -13.85 -7.79 -5.65
CA THR A 35 -14.77 -7.35 -4.58
C THR A 35 -14.03 -7.13 -3.26
N ALA A 36 -12.96 -7.89 -3.02
CA ALA A 36 -12.06 -7.76 -1.89
C ALA A 36 -10.68 -8.33 -2.26
N VAL A 37 -9.68 -7.99 -1.46
CA VAL A 37 -8.35 -8.62 -1.50
C VAL A 37 -7.99 -9.09 -0.10
N LYS A 38 -7.32 -10.24 0.01
CA LYS A 38 -6.72 -10.70 1.26
C LYS A 38 -5.38 -10.01 1.44
N VAL A 39 -5.27 -9.15 2.46
CA VAL A 39 -4.02 -8.47 2.78
C VAL A 39 -3.13 -9.38 3.62
N GLY A 40 -1.85 -9.45 3.27
CA GLY A 40 -0.82 -10.18 3.99
C GLY A 40 0.04 -9.25 4.84
N VAL A 41 1.33 -9.17 4.52
CA VAL A 41 2.29 -8.33 5.25
C VAL A 41 2.07 -6.87 4.86
N VAL A 42 2.02 -5.97 5.85
CA VAL A 42 1.85 -4.53 5.65
C VAL A 42 3.02 -3.78 6.28
N GLN A 43 3.54 -2.79 5.56
CA GLN A 43 4.56 -1.85 6.01
C GLN A 43 4.11 -0.44 5.66
N SER A 44 4.03 0.44 6.64
CA SER A 44 3.66 1.84 6.46
C SER A 44 4.81 2.76 6.86
N PHE A 45 4.97 3.85 6.13
CA PHE A 45 6.03 4.85 6.33
C PHE A 45 5.43 6.27 6.32
N PRO A 46 4.58 6.63 7.31
CA PRO A 46 3.92 7.94 7.37
C PRO A 46 4.88 9.13 7.48
N GLU A 47 6.11 8.90 7.95
CA GLU A 47 7.16 9.89 8.15
C GLU A 47 7.95 10.24 6.88
N LEU A 48 7.85 9.43 5.82
CA LEU A 48 8.53 9.71 4.56
C LEU A 48 7.85 10.83 3.78
N THR A 49 8.56 11.42 2.83
CA THR A 49 8.05 12.44 1.91
C THR A 49 8.30 12.01 0.46
N PRO A 50 7.27 11.55 -0.29
CA PRO A 50 5.88 11.34 0.15
C PRO A 50 5.70 10.16 1.13
N PRO A 51 4.69 10.20 2.02
CA PRO A 51 4.30 9.07 2.85
C PRO A 51 3.96 7.84 2.00
N GLY A 52 4.30 6.65 2.48
CA GLY A 52 4.18 5.43 1.70
C GLY A 52 3.62 4.24 2.46
N VAL A 53 3.05 3.29 1.72
CA VAL A 53 2.66 1.97 2.19
C VAL A 53 3.13 0.94 1.20
N ARG A 54 3.64 -0.19 1.68
CA ARG A 54 3.86 -1.41 0.91
C ARG A 54 3.11 -2.55 1.59
N LEU A 55 2.32 -3.29 0.83
CA LEU A 55 1.66 -4.48 1.35
C LEU A 55 1.69 -5.64 0.36
N THR A 56 1.59 -6.86 0.87
CA THR A 56 1.25 -8.02 0.05
C THR A 56 -0.25 -8.25 0.03
N TYR A 57 -0.77 -8.76 -1.08
CA TYR A 57 -2.17 -9.12 -1.22
C TYR A 57 -2.37 -10.40 -2.05
N SER A 58 -3.60 -10.90 -2.04
CA SER A 58 -4.10 -11.94 -2.94
C SER A 58 -5.55 -11.64 -3.30
N THR A 59 -5.94 -11.96 -4.52
CA THR A 59 -7.35 -11.93 -4.96
C THR A 59 -8.11 -13.21 -4.54
N GLU A 60 -7.40 -14.27 -4.16
CA GLU A 60 -7.94 -15.48 -3.54
C GLU A 60 -8.13 -15.25 -2.03
N LEU A 61 -9.39 -15.15 -1.58
CA LEU A 61 -9.69 -14.78 -0.18
C LEU A 61 -9.39 -15.91 0.82
N ASP A 62 -9.33 -17.15 0.36
CA ASP A 62 -8.94 -18.34 1.10
C ASP A 62 -7.43 -18.66 0.98
N ALA A 63 -6.64 -17.83 0.30
CA ALA A 63 -5.20 -18.04 0.15
C ALA A 63 -4.49 -18.25 1.49
N GLU A 64 -3.62 -19.26 1.57
CA GLU A 64 -2.77 -19.48 2.74
C GLU A 64 -1.78 -18.32 2.92
N PRO A 65 -1.38 -17.96 4.16
CA PRO A 65 -0.50 -16.80 4.39
C PRO A 65 0.79 -16.80 3.57
N ALA A 66 1.36 -17.98 3.29
CA ALA A 66 2.58 -18.14 2.49
C ALA A 66 2.37 -17.92 0.99
N SER A 67 1.14 -17.97 0.47
CA SER A 67 0.81 -17.72 -0.94
C SER A 67 0.36 -16.28 -1.22
N ILE A 68 0.31 -15.41 -0.21
CA ILE A 68 -0.02 -13.98 -0.37
C ILE A 68 1.24 -13.22 -0.82
N THR A 69 1.55 -13.31 -2.11
CA THR A 69 2.83 -12.82 -2.68
C THR A 69 2.71 -11.63 -3.60
N ASP A 70 1.52 -11.29 -4.12
CA ASP A 70 1.36 -10.08 -4.93
C ASP A 70 1.66 -8.85 -4.08
N THR A 71 2.27 -7.84 -4.69
CA THR A 71 2.76 -6.66 -3.99
C THR A 71 2.15 -5.40 -4.55
N ILE A 72 1.74 -4.50 -3.67
CA ILE A 72 1.41 -3.13 -4.02
C ILE A 72 2.18 -2.16 -3.13
N GLU A 73 2.65 -1.10 -3.75
CA GLU A 73 3.27 0.06 -3.10
C GLU A 73 2.44 1.30 -3.45
N CYS A 74 2.01 2.06 -2.46
CA CYS A 74 1.28 3.31 -2.65
C CYS A 74 2.03 4.47 -2.01
N GLN A 75 2.01 5.62 -2.67
CA GLN A 75 2.52 6.88 -2.13
C GLN A 75 1.41 7.92 -2.11
N PHE A 76 1.38 8.71 -1.05
CA PHE A 76 0.34 9.69 -0.79
C PHE A 76 0.92 11.09 -0.66
N GLU A 77 0.10 12.12 -0.93
CA GLU A 77 0.53 13.51 -0.78
C GLU A 77 0.83 13.86 0.69
N LYS A 78 0.08 13.29 1.64
CA LYS A 78 0.17 13.52 3.08
C LYS A 78 -0.18 12.25 3.86
N ALA A 79 0.25 12.19 5.12
CA ALA A 79 -0.01 11.07 6.02
C ALA A 79 -1.37 11.14 6.73
N THR A 80 -2.19 12.15 6.42
CA THR A 80 -3.50 12.40 7.02
C THR A 80 -4.57 12.55 5.95
N ALA A 81 -5.82 12.28 6.31
CA ALA A 81 -6.96 12.42 5.42
C ALA A 81 -7.15 13.90 4.97
N PRO A 82 -7.64 14.14 3.73
CA PRO A 82 -7.98 13.15 2.70
C PRO A 82 -6.73 12.54 2.04
N PHE A 83 -6.69 11.21 1.90
CA PHE A 83 -5.54 10.49 1.36
C PHE A 83 -5.51 10.57 -0.17
N LYS A 84 -4.70 11.49 -0.69
CA LYS A 84 -4.52 11.67 -2.13
C LYS A 84 -3.36 10.83 -2.65
N LEU A 85 -3.66 9.84 -3.48
CA LEU A 85 -2.67 8.98 -4.13
C LEU A 85 -1.85 9.77 -5.15
N VAL A 86 -0.52 9.74 -5.03
CA VAL A 86 0.40 10.40 -5.98
C VAL A 86 1.11 9.41 -6.90
N LYS A 87 1.29 8.16 -6.45
CA LYS A 87 1.88 7.06 -7.21
C LYS A 87 1.44 5.73 -6.60
N PHE A 88 1.31 4.70 -7.42
CA PHE A 88 1.33 3.32 -6.94
C PHE A 88 2.13 2.41 -7.87
N CYS A 89 2.65 1.31 -7.35
CA CYS A 89 3.31 0.27 -8.11
C CYS A 89 2.72 -1.08 -7.76
N LEU A 90 2.35 -1.88 -8.76
CA LEU A 90 1.79 -3.21 -8.60
C LEU A 90 2.73 -4.22 -9.25
N ASN A 91 3.24 -5.17 -8.46
CA ASN A 91 4.25 -6.14 -8.88
C ASN A 91 5.42 -5.51 -9.68
N GLY A 92 5.89 -4.34 -9.20
CA GLY A 92 6.98 -3.57 -9.80
C GLY A 92 6.59 -2.64 -10.96
N THR A 93 5.36 -2.72 -11.48
CA THR A 93 4.87 -1.80 -12.52
C THR A 93 4.27 -0.56 -11.87
N CYS A 94 4.81 0.62 -12.17
CA CYS A 94 4.38 1.88 -11.55
C CYS A 94 3.44 2.71 -12.41
N TYR A 95 2.56 3.45 -11.72
CA TYR A 95 1.48 4.28 -12.25
C TYR A 95 1.49 5.63 -11.51
N ALA A 96 1.53 6.72 -12.25
CA ALA A 96 1.56 8.10 -11.75
C ALA A 96 1.03 9.09 -12.79
N ALA A 97 0.76 10.32 -12.38
CA ALA A 97 0.26 11.38 -13.27
C ALA A 97 1.25 11.76 -14.39
N ASP A 98 2.55 11.65 -14.12
CA ASP A 98 3.64 12.01 -15.02
C ASP A 98 4.15 10.82 -15.86
N GLU A 99 3.45 9.69 -15.82
CA GLU A 99 3.82 8.50 -16.58
C GLU A 99 3.76 8.76 -18.10
N LYS A 100 4.80 8.29 -18.81
CA LYS A 100 4.94 8.49 -20.26
C LYS A 100 4.02 7.56 -21.05
N ASN A 101 3.78 6.36 -20.52
CA ASN A 101 2.83 5.44 -21.11
C ASN A 101 1.39 5.96 -20.85
N PRO A 102 0.61 6.27 -21.90
CA PRO A 102 -0.72 6.87 -21.75
C PRO A 102 -1.72 5.93 -21.08
N GLU A 103 -1.58 4.61 -21.26
CA GLU A 103 -2.45 3.64 -20.59
C GLU A 103 -2.16 3.59 -19.09
N ARG A 104 -0.88 3.57 -18.70
CA ARG A 104 -0.50 3.59 -17.28
C ARG A 104 -0.90 4.90 -16.60
N ARG A 105 -0.75 6.04 -17.28
CA ARG A 105 -1.27 7.33 -16.80
C ARG A 105 -2.80 7.29 -16.62
N ARG A 106 -3.53 6.75 -17.59
CA ARG A 106 -4.98 6.58 -17.50
C ARG A 106 -5.39 5.68 -16.33
N ARG A 107 -4.71 4.55 -16.10
CA ARG A 107 -4.98 3.67 -14.95
C ARG A 107 -4.76 4.39 -13.61
N PHE A 108 -3.80 5.29 -13.54
CA PHE A 108 -3.60 6.15 -12.38
C PHE A 108 -4.77 7.13 -12.15
N GLU A 109 -5.22 7.78 -13.21
CA GLU A 109 -6.38 8.69 -13.16
C GLU A 109 -7.67 7.95 -12.74
N GLU A 110 -7.87 6.73 -13.24
CA GLU A 110 -8.97 5.83 -12.83
C GLU A 110 -8.90 5.53 -11.33
N ALA A 111 -7.72 5.17 -10.81
CA ALA A 111 -7.53 4.91 -9.38
C ALA A 111 -7.84 6.14 -8.51
N GLN A 112 -7.36 7.34 -8.88
CA GLN A 112 -7.70 8.57 -8.16
C GLN A 112 -9.21 8.86 -8.18
N SER A 113 -9.88 8.66 -9.31
CA SER A 113 -11.32 8.88 -9.46
C SER A 113 -12.15 7.93 -8.61
N LEU A 114 -11.69 6.68 -8.40
CA LEU A 114 -12.37 5.73 -7.52
C LEU A 114 -12.14 6.08 -6.04
N LEU A 115 -10.95 6.51 -5.66
CA LEU A 115 -10.65 6.96 -4.30
C LEU A 115 -11.44 8.21 -3.91
N SER A 116 -11.65 9.15 -4.83
CA SER A 116 -12.42 10.37 -4.54
C SER A 116 -13.93 10.14 -4.40
N ARG A 117 -14.45 9.00 -4.89
CA ARG A 117 -15.86 8.59 -4.73
C ARG A 117 -16.09 7.75 -3.48
N SER A 118 -15.04 7.09 -3.00
CA SER A 118 -15.09 6.17 -1.85
C SER A 118 -14.86 6.88 -0.51
N ASN A 119 -14.52 8.18 -0.54
CA ASN A 119 -14.25 9.04 0.61
C ASN A 119 -15.26 10.18 0.71
#